data_AF-A0A1Y4TMG2-F1
#
_entry.id   AF-A0A1Y4TMG2-F1
#
_cell.length_a   1.000
_cell.length_b   1.000
_cell.length_c   1.000
_cell.angle_alpha   90.00
_cell.angle_beta   90.00
_cell.angle_gamma   90.00
#
_symmetry.space_group_name_H-M   'P 1'
#
loop_
_entity.id
_entity.type
_entity.pdbx_description
1 polymer ?
#
loop_
_entity_poly.entity_id
_entity_poly.type
_entity_poly.pdbx_seq_one_letter_code
_entity_poly.pdbx_strand_id
1 'polypeptide(L)'
;MVAQQILSPEQALADLKRRIKVQWTWAFGGTAITGLLVHLYRMVNFLQVDDTPYYVYSAQDSTFLGRWLLQWAGAISSYMELPALNALLAIGYLGLFAVVLVELLQIETPFLCGLIGGCLAVLPAFSTTLLFAYAADPYMLALLLAGAAVLAARRWESWRGIAAGAVMLCLSMAIYQAYLDVAVLLCLLVCFKAVLQDGPRKMLPVAGRMAGMGVIGVAGYMLSAKLALALQGIEASDYGGFASMGSLDPVGSLQVVKEIYLGFAAHFSG
;
A
#
# COMPACT_ATOMS: atom_id res chain seq x y z
N MET A 1 -25.90 -31.12 10.75
CA MET A 1 -24.60 -30.51 11.09
C MET A 1 -23.52 -31.38 10.47
N VAL A 2 -22.91 -30.94 9.36
CA VAL A 2 -21.73 -31.62 8.80
C VAL A 2 -20.53 -31.14 9.61
N ALA A 3 -19.87 -32.03 10.33
CA ALA A 3 -18.63 -31.72 11.03
C ALA A 3 -17.60 -31.26 9.98
N GLN A 4 -17.08 -30.03 10.13
CA GLN A 4 -15.96 -29.58 9.32
C GLN A 4 -14.77 -30.48 9.64
N GLN A 5 -14.37 -31.28 8.65
CA GLN A 5 -13.20 -32.14 8.74
C GLN A 5 -11.97 -31.26 8.88
N ILE A 6 -11.29 -31.33 10.03
CA ILE A 6 -10.04 -30.62 10.27
C ILE A 6 -8.98 -31.24 9.37
N LEU A 7 -8.53 -30.49 8.35
CA LEU A 7 -7.46 -30.90 7.45
C LEU A 7 -6.15 -31.09 8.24
N SER A 8 -5.40 -32.15 7.93
CA SER A 8 -4.03 -32.26 8.44
C SER A 8 -3.14 -31.13 7.87
N PRO A 9 -2.05 -30.71 8.53
CA PRO A 9 -1.17 -29.66 8.02
C PRO A 9 -0.67 -29.90 6.59
N GLU A 10 -0.40 -31.15 6.24
CA GLU A 10 0.02 -31.56 4.89
C GLU A 10 -1.10 -31.39 3.86
N GLN A 11 -2.33 -31.76 4.22
CA GLN A 11 -3.50 -31.58 3.36
C GLN A 11 -3.83 -30.09 3.19
N ALA A 12 -3.74 -29.31 4.26
CA ALA A 12 -3.92 -27.86 4.23
C ALA A 12 -2.86 -27.19 3.33
N LEU A 13 -1.60 -27.62 3.39
CA LEU A 13 -0.52 -27.13 2.54
C LEU A 13 -0.73 -27.53 1.07
N ALA A 14 -1.13 -28.77 0.81
CA ALA A 14 -1.44 -29.25 -0.54
C ALA A 14 -2.62 -28.45 -1.15
N ASP A 15 -3.67 -28.21 -0.38
CA ASP A 15 -4.81 -27.41 -0.80
C ASP A 15 -4.44 -25.94 -1.03
N LEU A 16 -3.58 -25.36 -0.19
CA LEU A 16 -3.08 -24.00 -0.40
C LEU A 16 -2.28 -23.91 -1.70
N LYS A 17 -1.36 -24.85 -1.94
CA LYS A 17 -0.56 -24.91 -3.18
C LYS A 17 -1.44 -25.01 -4.42
N ARG A 18 -2.52 -25.80 -4.37
CA ARG A 18 -3.48 -25.93 -5.48
C ARG A 18 -4.24 -24.63 -5.79
N ARG A 19 -4.39 -23.73 -4.82
CA ARG A 19 -5.08 -22.44 -5.00
C ARG A 19 -4.20 -21.33 -5.54
N ILE A 20 -2.87 -21.49 -5.48
CA ILE A 20 -1.91 -20.48 -5.98
C ILE A 20 -1.85 -20.57 -7.49
N LYS A 21 -2.24 -19.48 -8.17
CA LYS A 21 -2.15 -19.37 -9.62
C LYS A 21 -0.69 -19.21 -10.05
N VAL A 22 -0.34 -19.74 -11.22
CA VAL A 22 1.00 -19.56 -11.80
C VAL A 22 1.37 -18.08 -11.95
N GLN A 23 0.40 -17.23 -12.32
CA GLN A 23 0.57 -15.78 -12.43
C GLN A 23 1.03 -15.15 -11.11
N TRP A 24 0.54 -15.64 -9.98
CA TRP A 24 0.90 -15.12 -8.65
C TRP A 24 2.33 -15.50 -8.29
N THR A 25 2.72 -16.75 -8.57
CA THR A 25 4.10 -17.22 -8.38
C THR A 25 5.08 -16.41 -9.22
N TRP A 26 4.72 -16.08 -10.46
CA TRP A 26 5.56 -15.26 -11.32
C TRP A 26 5.64 -13.81 -10.85
N ALA A 27 4.52 -13.17 -10.47
CA ALA A 27 4.53 -11.81 -9.95
C ALA A 27 5.37 -11.68 -8.67
N PHE A 28 5.15 -12.58 -7.72
CA PHE A 28 5.91 -12.61 -6.48
C PHE A 28 7.38 -12.94 -6.74
N GLY A 29 7.66 -13.97 -7.53
CA GLY A 29 9.01 -14.43 -7.86
C GLY A 29 9.82 -13.38 -8.61
N GLY A 30 9.22 -12.69 -9.59
CA GLY A 30 9.85 -11.57 -10.29
C GLY A 30 10.20 -10.42 -9.35
N THR A 31 9.28 -10.04 -8.46
CA THR A 31 9.56 -9.01 -7.44
C THR A 31 10.68 -9.45 -6.50
N ALA A 32 10.63 -10.68 -5.99
CA ALA A 32 11.61 -11.20 -5.04
C ALA A 32 13.01 -11.32 -5.65
N ILE A 33 13.13 -11.95 -6.82
CA ILE A 33 14.42 -12.14 -7.50
C ILE A 33 15.02 -10.79 -7.86
N THR A 34 14.27 -9.92 -8.54
CA THR A 34 14.78 -8.60 -8.95
C THR A 34 15.09 -7.72 -7.73
N GLY A 35 14.21 -7.69 -6.73
CA GLY A 35 14.41 -6.91 -5.51
C GLY A 35 15.65 -7.34 -4.74
N LEU A 36 15.86 -8.65 -4.55
CA LEU A 36 17.05 -9.17 -3.90
C LEU A 36 18.32 -8.85 -4.69
N LEU A 37 18.31 -8.98 -6.02
CA LEU A 37 19.48 -8.71 -6.85
C LEU A 37 19.86 -7.21 -6.88
N VAL A 38 18.87 -6.34 -7.07
CA VAL A 38 19.10 -4.90 -7.23
C VAL A 38 19.46 -4.26 -5.90
N HIS A 39 18.80 -4.68 -4.80
CA HIS A 39 18.99 -4.07 -3.49
C HIS A 39 19.98 -4.80 -2.59
N LEU A 40 20.64 -5.87 -3.07
CA LEU A 40 21.60 -6.66 -2.29
C LEU A 40 22.62 -5.78 -1.58
N TYR A 41 23.17 -4.79 -2.28
CA TYR A 41 24.14 -3.86 -1.71
C TYR A 41 23.57 -3.11 -0.51
N ARG A 42 22.36 -2.55 -0.61
CA ARG A 42 21.69 -1.87 0.52
C ARG A 42 21.33 -2.84 1.65
N MET A 43 20.99 -4.09 1.34
CA MET A 43 20.64 -5.10 2.33
C MET A 43 21.82 -5.50 3.21
N VAL A 44 23.00 -5.68 2.61
CA VAL A 44 24.19 -6.16 3.33
C VAL A 44 25.07 -5.03 3.86
N ASN A 45 24.77 -3.77 3.54
CA ASN A 45 25.50 -2.60 4.02
C ASN A 45 24.59 -1.63 4.79
N PHE A 46 25.04 -1.22 5.97
CA PHE A 46 24.38 -0.17 6.74
C PHE A 46 24.73 1.21 6.15
N LEU A 47 23.96 1.63 5.15
CA LEU A 47 24.01 2.98 4.59
C LEU A 47 23.17 3.92 5.45
N GLN A 48 23.74 5.07 5.80
CA GLN A 48 23.08 6.09 6.59
C GLN A 48 22.44 7.14 5.68
N VAL A 49 21.27 7.61 6.09
CA VAL A 49 20.64 8.85 5.64
C VAL A 49 20.62 9.83 6.80
N ASP A 50 20.26 11.09 6.54
CA ASP A 50 20.25 12.15 7.55
C ASP A 50 19.40 11.80 8.79
N ASP A 51 18.34 11.00 8.60
CA ASP A 51 17.45 10.54 9.66
C ASP A 51 18.00 9.34 10.46
N THR A 52 18.95 8.57 9.89
CA THR A 52 19.43 7.31 10.47
C THR A 52 19.86 7.42 11.94
N PRO A 53 20.60 8.46 12.39
CA PRO A 53 20.99 8.57 13.81
C PRO A 53 19.82 8.56 14.79
N TYR A 54 18.62 9.00 14.37
CA TYR A 54 17.41 9.04 15.20
C TYR A 54 16.62 7.73 15.17
N TYR A 55 16.86 6.87 14.16
CA TYR A 55 16.05 5.68 13.90
C TYR A 55 16.82 4.35 13.95
N VAL A 56 18.10 4.35 14.33
CA VAL A 56 18.86 3.10 14.59
C VAL A 56 18.13 2.22 15.61
N TYR A 57 17.61 2.82 16.68
CA TYR A 57 16.68 2.20 17.61
C TYR A 57 15.55 3.17 17.93
N SER A 58 14.36 2.90 17.42
CA SER A 58 13.20 3.76 17.60
C SER A 58 11.92 2.95 17.48
N ALA A 59 10.96 3.22 18.37
CA ALA A 59 9.61 2.68 18.24
C ALA A 59 8.86 3.24 17.02
N GLN A 60 9.36 4.32 16.42
CA GLN A 60 8.71 5.02 15.30
C GLN A 60 7.29 5.49 15.64
N ASP A 61 7.02 5.80 16.89
CA ASP A 61 5.77 6.46 17.26
C ASP A 61 5.73 7.85 16.64
N SER A 62 4.95 7.93 15.56
CA SER A 62 4.70 9.15 14.80
C SER A 62 3.20 9.43 14.74
N THR A 63 2.51 9.16 15.86
CA THR A 63 1.09 9.48 16.04
C THR A 63 0.81 10.97 15.79
N PHE A 64 1.74 11.86 16.14
CA PHE A 64 1.67 13.29 15.83
C PHE A 64 1.64 13.61 14.32
N LEU A 65 2.11 12.70 13.45
CA LEU A 65 2.03 12.78 11.98
C LEU A 65 0.82 12.03 11.41
N GLY A 66 -0.07 11.54 12.28
CA GLY A 66 -1.23 10.73 11.89
C GLY A 66 -0.93 9.26 11.64
N ARG A 67 0.25 8.77 12.05
CA ARG A 67 0.74 7.41 11.77
C ARG A 67 0.73 6.53 13.03
N TRP A 68 -0.41 6.49 13.71
CA TRP A 68 -0.55 5.86 15.02
C TRP A 68 -0.32 4.33 15.00
N LEU A 69 -0.47 3.70 13.84
CA LEU A 69 -0.27 2.25 13.68
C LEU A 69 1.17 1.90 13.23
N LEU A 70 1.98 2.89 12.82
CA LEU A 70 3.32 2.65 12.29
C LEU A 70 4.21 1.88 13.25
N GLN A 71 4.22 2.25 14.54
CA GLN A 71 5.04 1.58 15.55
C GLN A 71 4.73 0.08 15.64
N TRP A 72 3.45 -0.29 15.58
CA TRP A 72 3.01 -1.67 15.72
C TRP A 72 3.26 -2.48 14.46
N ALA A 73 3.16 -1.83 13.29
CA ALA A 73 3.54 -2.44 12.03
C ALA A 73 5.06 -2.68 11.96
N GLY A 74 5.87 -1.73 12.41
CA GLY A 74 7.33 -1.86 12.49
C GLY A 74 7.78 -2.91 13.53
N ALA A 75 7.00 -3.10 14.60
CA ALA A 75 7.28 -4.13 15.60
C ALA A 75 7.24 -5.57 15.06
N ILE A 76 6.69 -5.81 13.86
CA ILE A 76 6.73 -7.11 13.18
C ILE A 76 8.18 -7.52 12.87
N SER A 77 9.04 -6.56 12.52
CA SER A 77 10.46 -6.80 12.29
C SER A 77 11.26 -6.55 13.56
N SER A 78 11.46 -5.29 13.93
CA SER A 78 12.17 -4.82 15.11
C SER A 78 12.02 -3.31 15.28
N TYR A 79 12.26 -2.81 16.49
CA TYR A 79 12.54 -1.37 16.70
C TYR A 79 13.97 -0.98 16.33
N MET A 80 14.82 -1.94 15.99
CA MET A 80 16.14 -1.70 15.42
C MET A 80 16.07 -1.58 13.90
N GLU A 81 16.82 -0.65 13.31
CA GLU A 81 17.08 -0.67 11.88
C GLU A 81 18.00 -1.85 11.53
N LEU A 82 17.43 -2.86 10.87
CA LEU A 82 18.10 -4.08 10.43
C LEU A 82 17.96 -4.18 8.90
N PRO A 83 18.82 -3.52 8.10
CA PRO A 83 18.60 -3.32 6.67
C PRO A 83 18.27 -4.59 5.89
N ALA A 84 18.94 -5.71 6.18
CA ALA A 84 18.65 -7.00 5.56
C ALA A 84 17.23 -7.51 5.88
N LEU A 85 16.82 -7.45 7.14
CA LEU A 85 15.50 -7.92 7.58
C LEU A 85 14.38 -6.99 7.09
N ASN A 86 14.54 -5.67 7.26
CA ASN A 86 13.56 -4.70 6.80
C ASN A 86 13.37 -4.80 5.29
N ALA A 87 14.45 -4.87 4.51
CA ALA A 87 14.37 -5.02 3.06
C ALA A 87 13.75 -6.35 2.64
N LEU A 88 14.08 -7.47 3.30
CA LEU A 88 13.50 -8.77 2.98
C LEU A 88 11.97 -8.77 3.18
N LEU A 89 11.50 -8.20 4.30
CA LEU A 89 10.07 -8.05 4.56
C LEU A 89 9.41 -7.07 3.59
N ALA A 90 10.06 -5.93 3.31
CA ALA A 90 9.58 -4.94 2.35
C ALA A 90 9.42 -5.55 0.94
N ILE A 91 10.41 -6.32 0.46
CA ILE A 91 10.33 -7.06 -0.82
C ILE A 91 9.22 -8.10 -0.77
N GLY A 92 9.06 -8.80 0.36
CA GLY A 92 7.96 -9.76 0.55
C GLY A 92 6.58 -9.12 0.43
N TYR A 93 6.35 -8.01 1.13
CA TYR A 93 5.09 -7.26 1.05
C TYR A 93 4.86 -6.66 -0.33
N LEU A 94 5.92 -6.14 -0.98
CA LEU A 94 5.85 -5.64 -2.36
C LEU A 94 5.49 -6.77 -3.33
N GLY A 95 6.04 -7.98 -3.14
CA GLY A 95 5.72 -9.15 -3.95
C GLY A 95 4.25 -9.57 -3.80
N LEU A 96 3.70 -9.53 -2.58
CA LEU A 96 2.27 -9.75 -2.35
C LEU A 96 1.42 -8.64 -2.98
N PHE A 97 1.88 -7.39 -2.94
CA PHE A 97 1.20 -6.28 -3.62
C PHE A 97 1.24 -6.48 -5.15
N ALA A 98 2.34 -6.97 -5.72
CA ALA A 98 2.42 -7.33 -7.14
C ALA A 98 1.39 -8.41 -7.50
N VAL A 99 1.19 -9.41 -6.64
CA VAL A 99 0.13 -10.43 -6.80
C VAL A 99 -1.26 -9.78 -6.83
N VAL A 100 -1.53 -8.87 -5.88
CA VAL A 100 -2.80 -8.11 -5.85
C VAL A 100 -3.00 -7.31 -7.14
N LEU A 101 -1.94 -6.64 -7.62
CA LEU A 101 -1.98 -5.82 -8.83
C LEU A 101 -2.30 -6.66 -10.07
N VAL A 102 -1.60 -7.78 -10.28
CA VAL A 102 -1.86 -8.63 -11.46
C VAL A 102 -3.24 -9.29 -11.41
N GLU A 103 -3.76 -9.58 -10.21
CA GLU A 103 -5.11 -10.10 -10.02
C GLU A 103 -6.18 -9.04 -10.34
N LEU A 104 -5.99 -7.80 -9.86
CA LEU A 104 -6.88 -6.66 -10.17
C LEU A 104 -6.94 -6.37 -11.67
N LEU A 105 -5.77 -6.39 -12.32
CA LEU A 105 -5.64 -6.14 -13.75
C LEU A 105 -5.96 -7.36 -14.62
N GLN A 106 -6.14 -8.54 -14.02
CA GLN A 106 -6.39 -9.82 -14.70
C GLN A 106 -5.33 -10.13 -15.77
N ILE A 107 -4.05 -9.98 -15.42
CA ILE A 107 -2.95 -10.31 -16.34
C ILE A 107 -2.83 -11.82 -16.43
N GLU A 108 -3.03 -12.37 -17.63
CA GLU A 108 -3.06 -13.82 -17.84
C GLU A 108 -1.67 -14.41 -18.09
N THR A 109 -0.77 -13.65 -18.70
CA THR A 109 0.57 -14.10 -19.11
C THR A 109 1.54 -14.11 -17.92
N PRO A 110 2.05 -15.29 -17.49
CA PRO A 110 2.91 -15.37 -16.30
C PRO A 110 4.22 -14.58 -16.44
N PHE A 111 4.82 -14.58 -17.63
CA PHE A 111 6.02 -13.78 -17.89
C PHE A 111 5.78 -12.27 -17.66
N LEU A 112 4.66 -11.73 -18.15
CA LEU A 112 4.29 -10.33 -17.92
C LEU A 112 4.03 -10.05 -16.44
N CYS A 113 3.42 -10.99 -15.70
CA CYS A 113 3.27 -10.87 -14.26
C CYS A 113 4.64 -10.74 -13.56
N GLY A 114 5.61 -11.56 -13.95
CA GLY A 114 6.99 -11.47 -13.43
C GLY A 114 7.67 -10.16 -13.78
N LEU A 115 7.50 -9.66 -15.00
CA LEU A 115 8.02 -8.34 -15.40
C LEU A 115 7.39 -7.21 -14.59
N ILE A 116 6.08 -7.24 -14.36
CA ILE A 116 5.40 -6.23 -13.51
C ILE A 116 6.00 -6.23 -12.11
N GLY A 117 6.17 -7.42 -11.50
CA GLY A 117 6.81 -7.55 -10.20
C GLY A 117 8.24 -7.01 -10.17
N GLY A 118 9.05 -7.36 -11.17
CA GLY A 118 10.41 -6.86 -11.31
C GLY A 118 10.47 -5.34 -11.49
N CYS A 119 9.56 -4.77 -12.31
CA CYS A 119 9.44 -3.32 -12.49
C CYS A 119 9.13 -2.62 -11.17
N LEU A 120 8.19 -3.13 -10.38
CA LEU A 120 7.88 -2.57 -9.05
C LEU A 120 9.12 -2.56 -8.14
N ALA A 121 9.92 -3.64 -8.17
CA ALA A 121 11.12 -3.77 -7.35
C ALA A 121 12.26 -2.80 -7.75
N VAL A 122 12.25 -2.24 -8.96
CA VAL A 122 13.26 -1.26 -9.42
C VAL A 122 12.73 0.17 -9.50
N LEU A 123 11.47 0.41 -9.14
CA LEU A 123 10.93 1.76 -9.12
C LEU A 123 11.77 2.66 -8.19
N PRO A 124 12.08 3.90 -8.60
CA PRO A 124 12.80 4.84 -7.76
C PRO A 124 12.12 5.02 -6.39
N ALA A 125 10.78 5.09 -6.36
CA ALA A 125 10.02 5.22 -5.11
C ALA A 125 10.27 4.07 -4.10
N PHE A 126 10.38 2.83 -4.59
CA PHE A 126 10.72 1.70 -3.72
C PHE A 126 12.18 1.74 -3.29
N SER A 127 13.08 2.07 -4.23
CA SER A 127 14.51 2.21 -3.96
C SER A 127 14.79 3.27 -2.89
N THR A 128 14.12 4.42 -2.97
CA THR A 128 14.21 5.49 -1.95
C THR A 128 13.62 5.04 -0.62
N THR A 129 12.53 4.27 -0.64
CA THR A 129 11.97 3.71 0.60
C THR A 129 12.97 2.81 1.32
N LEU A 130 13.74 2.00 0.59
CA LEU A 130 14.79 1.16 1.17
C LEU A 130 16.00 1.96 1.70
N LEU A 131 16.18 3.22 1.32
CA LEU A 131 17.18 4.08 1.98
C LEU A 131 16.76 4.36 3.42
N PHE A 132 15.46 4.55 3.68
CA PHE A 132 14.87 4.65 5.01
C PHE A 132 14.48 3.28 5.55
N ALA A 133 15.45 2.37 5.65
CA ALA A 133 15.21 0.95 5.91
C ALA A 133 14.41 0.71 7.20
N TYR A 134 14.59 1.57 8.22
CA TYR A 134 13.81 1.50 9.47
C TYR A 134 12.30 1.52 9.26
N ALA A 135 11.79 2.22 8.23
CA ALA A 135 10.36 2.34 7.95
C ALA A 135 9.91 1.52 6.71
N ALA A 136 10.82 0.84 6.03
CA ALA A 136 10.56 0.27 4.71
C ALA A 136 9.52 -0.86 4.75
N ASP A 137 9.63 -1.80 5.69
CA ASP A 137 8.71 -2.92 5.83
C ASP A 137 7.29 -2.50 6.25
N PRO A 138 7.04 -1.65 7.27
CA PRO A 138 5.69 -1.22 7.56
C PRO A 138 5.11 -0.38 6.42
N TYR A 139 5.92 0.41 5.70
CA TYR A 139 5.42 1.15 4.53
C TYR A 139 5.00 0.21 3.41
N MET A 140 5.75 -0.85 3.12
CA MET A 140 5.32 -1.84 2.12
C MET A 140 4.11 -2.66 2.58
N LEU A 141 3.96 -2.90 3.89
CA LEU A 141 2.73 -3.47 4.44
C LEU A 141 1.53 -2.53 4.22
N ALA A 142 1.70 -1.23 4.43
CA ALA A 142 0.68 -0.24 4.15
C ALA A 142 0.28 -0.20 2.66
N LEU A 143 1.26 -0.28 1.76
CA LEU A 143 1.04 -0.42 0.31
C LEU A 143 0.22 -1.67 -0.01
N LEU A 144 0.60 -2.82 0.56
CA LEU A 144 -0.12 -4.08 0.41
C LEU A 144 -1.57 -3.96 0.90
N LEU A 145 -1.81 -3.35 2.06
CA LEU A 145 -3.14 -3.12 2.61
C LEU A 145 -3.99 -2.21 1.71
N ALA A 146 -3.41 -1.16 1.13
CA ALA A 146 -4.10 -0.29 0.16
C ALA A 146 -4.54 -1.06 -1.09
N GLY A 147 -3.65 -1.90 -1.64
CA GLY A 147 -4.02 -2.78 -2.76
C GLY A 147 -5.09 -3.81 -2.38
N ALA A 148 -4.94 -4.46 -1.22
CA ALA A 148 -5.87 -5.46 -0.71
C ALA A 148 -7.26 -4.85 -0.46
N ALA A 149 -7.33 -3.58 -0.04
CA ALA A 149 -8.58 -2.86 0.14
C ALA A 149 -9.40 -2.78 -1.15
N VAL A 150 -8.73 -2.39 -2.25
CA VAL A 150 -9.34 -2.30 -3.58
C VAL A 150 -9.74 -3.70 -4.08
N LEU A 151 -8.87 -4.70 -3.88
CA LEU A 151 -9.15 -6.09 -4.26
C LEU A 151 -10.37 -6.66 -3.51
N ALA A 152 -10.50 -6.43 -2.20
CA ALA A 152 -11.64 -6.88 -1.42
C ALA A 152 -12.95 -6.26 -1.91
N ALA A 153 -12.96 -4.93 -2.14
CA ALA A 153 -14.13 -4.22 -2.65
C ALA A 153 -14.51 -4.64 -4.07
N ARG A 154 -13.53 -5.01 -4.90
CA ARG A 154 -13.77 -5.49 -6.26
C ARG A 154 -14.24 -6.95 -6.28
N ARG A 155 -13.60 -7.82 -5.50
CA ARG A 155 -13.81 -9.28 -5.50
C ARG A 155 -15.12 -9.68 -4.83
N TRP A 156 -15.46 -9.03 -3.72
CA TRP A 156 -16.69 -9.30 -2.99
C TRP A 156 -17.71 -8.21 -3.31
N GLU A 157 -18.58 -8.47 -4.28
CA GLU A 157 -19.61 -7.53 -4.77
C GLU A 157 -20.77 -7.36 -3.78
N SER A 158 -20.45 -7.05 -2.54
CA SER A 158 -21.39 -6.91 -1.43
C SER A 158 -20.87 -5.89 -0.42
N TRP A 159 -21.72 -5.50 0.54
CA TRP A 159 -21.33 -4.63 1.64
C TRP A 159 -20.13 -5.17 2.44
N ARG A 160 -19.93 -6.49 2.47
CA ARG A 160 -18.79 -7.14 3.13
C ARG A 160 -17.45 -6.77 2.46
N GLY A 161 -17.45 -6.66 1.12
CA GLY A 161 -16.27 -6.21 0.36
C GLY A 161 -15.93 -4.76 0.65
N ILE A 162 -16.95 -3.90 0.73
CA ILE A 162 -16.79 -2.49 1.11
C ILE A 162 -16.24 -2.38 2.53
N ALA A 163 -16.84 -3.09 3.50
CA ALA A 163 -16.42 -3.02 4.90
C ALA A 163 -15.00 -3.56 5.11
N ALA A 164 -14.68 -4.73 4.54
CA ALA A 164 -13.34 -5.30 4.63
C ALA A 164 -12.29 -4.38 3.98
N GLY A 165 -12.61 -3.84 2.79
CA GLY A 165 -11.73 -2.89 2.11
C GLY A 165 -11.54 -1.60 2.89
N ALA A 166 -12.60 -1.06 3.50
CA ALA A 166 -12.52 0.16 4.28
C ALA A 166 -11.64 -0.01 5.53
N VAL A 167 -11.74 -1.16 6.21
CA VAL A 167 -10.86 -1.51 7.33
C VAL A 167 -9.41 -1.59 6.85
N MET A 168 -9.14 -2.30 5.75
CA MET A 168 -7.78 -2.40 5.19
C MET A 168 -7.21 -1.04 4.79
N LEU A 169 -8.01 -0.16 4.17
CA LEU A 169 -7.59 1.19 3.81
C LEU A 169 -7.33 2.06 5.04
N CYS A 170 -8.19 1.98 6.06
CA CYS A 170 -7.99 2.66 7.33
C CYS A 170 -6.65 2.25 7.98
N LEU A 171 -6.37 0.94 8.05
CA LEU A 171 -5.11 0.42 8.59
C LEU A 171 -3.90 0.83 7.74
N SER A 172 -4.03 0.82 6.41
CA SER A 172 -2.99 1.32 5.49
C SER A 172 -2.64 2.78 5.80
N MET A 173 -3.64 3.66 5.87
CA MET A 173 -3.44 5.08 6.16
C MET A 173 -2.93 5.34 7.58
N ALA A 174 -3.36 4.52 8.55
CA ALA A 174 -2.88 4.58 9.94
C ALA A 174 -1.38 4.24 10.07
N ILE A 175 -0.82 3.49 9.11
CA ILE A 175 0.63 3.27 9.00
C ILE A 175 1.26 4.39 8.18
N TYR A 176 0.72 4.68 6.98
CA TYR A 176 1.22 5.74 6.12
C TYR A 176 0.14 6.26 5.15
N GLN A 177 -0.32 7.49 5.39
CA GLN A 177 -1.44 8.13 4.69
C GLN A 177 -1.25 8.30 3.17
N ALA A 178 -0.01 8.39 2.69
CA ALA A 178 0.26 8.61 1.26
C ALA A 178 -0.19 7.44 0.36
N TYR A 179 -0.38 6.23 0.91
CA TYR A 179 -0.88 5.11 0.12
C TYR A 179 -2.38 5.19 -0.22
N LEU A 180 -3.09 6.21 0.28
CA LEU A 180 -4.39 6.59 -0.25
C LEU A 180 -4.32 6.86 -1.76
N ASP A 181 -3.27 7.50 -2.25
CA ASP A 181 -3.10 7.85 -3.67
C ASP A 181 -3.00 6.59 -4.54
N VAL A 182 -2.31 5.56 -4.04
CA VAL A 182 -2.24 4.25 -4.70
C VAL A 182 -3.60 3.58 -4.72
N ALA A 183 -4.35 3.59 -3.61
CA ALA A 183 -5.70 3.04 -3.57
C ALA A 183 -6.63 3.76 -4.55
N VAL A 184 -6.56 5.09 -4.64
CA VAL A 184 -7.33 5.89 -5.61
C VAL A 184 -6.95 5.52 -7.04
N LEU A 185 -5.66 5.42 -7.36
CA LEU A 185 -5.20 4.99 -8.69
C LEU A 185 -5.73 3.60 -9.05
N LEU A 186 -5.65 2.63 -8.14
CA LEU A 186 -6.18 1.29 -8.37
C LEU A 186 -7.71 1.28 -8.54
N CYS A 187 -8.43 2.08 -7.76
CA CYS A 187 -9.88 2.27 -7.93
C CYS A 187 -10.22 2.78 -9.33
N LEU A 188 -9.47 3.78 -9.83
CA LEU A 188 -9.64 4.34 -11.17
C LEU A 188 -9.34 3.30 -12.25
N LEU A 189 -8.24 2.55 -12.12
CA LEU A 189 -7.88 1.47 -13.05
C LEU A 189 -8.95 0.38 -13.10
N VAL A 190 -9.51 -0.01 -11.95
CA VAL A 190 -10.61 -0.97 -11.88
C VAL A 190 -11.88 -0.45 -12.55
N CYS A 191 -12.20 0.83 -12.36
CA CYS A 191 -13.33 1.48 -13.04
C CYS A 191 -13.12 1.54 -14.55
N PHE A 192 -11.93 1.97 -14.99
CA PHE A 192 -11.57 2.03 -16.41
C PHE A 192 -11.65 0.66 -17.08
N LYS A 193 -11.12 -0.37 -16.41
CA LYS A 193 -11.22 -1.75 -16.86
C LYS A 193 -12.66 -2.24 -16.97
N ALA A 194 -13.54 -1.87 -16.03
CA ALA A 194 -14.97 -2.18 -16.12
C ALA A 194 -15.65 -1.53 -17.34
N VAL A 195 -15.24 -0.30 -17.69
CA VAL A 195 -15.72 0.37 -18.93
C VAL A 195 -15.25 -0.40 -20.17
N LEU A 196 -13.98 -0.78 -20.23
CA LEU A 196 -13.41 -1.47 -21.38
C LEU A 196 -14.02 -2.87 -21.61
N GLN A 197 -14.32 -3.60 -20.54
CA GLN A 197 -14.83 -4.97 -20.63
C GLN A 197 -16.35 -5.04 -20.76
N ASP A 198 -17.07 -4.26 -19.96
CA ASP A 198 -18.52 -4.42 -19.76
C ASP A 198 -19.32 -3.17 -20.17
N GLY A 199 -18.65 -2.12 -20.64
CA GLY A 199 -19.24 -0.85 -21.05
C GLY A 199 -19.51 0.13 -19.89
N PRO A 200 -19.83 1.40 -20.21
CA PRO A 200 -19.90 2.49 -19.23
C PRO A 200 -20.99 2.32 -18.17
N ARG A 201 -22.10 1.64 -18.49
CA ARG A 201 -23.21 1.42 -17.53
C ARG A 201 -22.79 0.53 -16.35
N LYS A 202 -21.85 -0.40 -16.58
CA LYS A 202 -21.37 -1.33 -15.55
C LYS A 202 -20.28 -0.72 -14.67
N MET A 203 -19.73 0.44 -15.05
CA MET A 203 -18.80 1.20 -14.23
C MET A 203 -19.46 1.79 -12.98
N LEU A 204 -20.70 2.30 -13.05
CA LEU A 204 -21.35 2.98 -11.93
C LEU A 204 -21.40 2.15 -10.63
N PRO A 205 -21.85 0.89 -10.61
CA PRO A 205 -21.87 0.09 -9.38
C PRO A 205 -20.45 -0.29 -8.90
N VAL A 206 -19.46 -0.34 -9.79
CA VAL A 206 -18.05 -0.54 -9.40
C VAL A 206 -17.52 0.72 -8.74
N ALA A 207 -17.71 1.89 -9.37
CA ALA A 207 -17.32 3.19 -8.85
C ALA A 207 -18.00 3.48 -7.50
N GLY A 208 -19.30 3.19 -7.36
CA GLY A 208 -20.02 3.34 -6.09
C GLY A 208 -19.45 2.50 -4.96
N ARG A 209 -19.01 1.26 -5.24
CA ARG A 209 -18.33 0.41 -4.26
C ARG A 209 -16.94 0.94 -3.90
N MET A 210 -16.16 1.36 -4.90
CA MET A 210 -14.82 1.94 -4.67
C MET A 210 -14.92 3.22 -3.85
N ALA A 211 -15.86 4.11 -4.19
CA ALA A 211 -16.13 5.34 -3.46
C ALA A 211 -16.61 5.05 -2.03
N GLY A 212 -17.55 4.12 -1.85
CA GLY A 212 -18.01 3.72 -0.51
C GLY A 212 -16.88 3.18 0.36
N MET A 213 -16.03 2.31 -0.20
CA MET A 213 -14.85 1.78 0.50
C MET A 213 -13.87 2.89 0.87
N GLY A 214 -13.57 3.78 -0.08
CA GLY A 214 -12.69 4.93 0.11
C GLY A 214 -13.19 5.88 1.19
N VAL A 215 -14.44 6.32 1.10
CA VAL A 215 -15.04 7.27 2.06
C VAL A 215 -15.08 6.68 3.47
N ILE A 216 -15.53 5.43 3.62
CA ILE A 216 -15.60 4.79 4.94
C ILE A 216 -14.19 4.56 5.50
N GLY A 217 -13.24 4.13 4.67
CA GLY A 217 -11.86 3.90 5.09
C GLY A 217 -11.15 5.18 5.53
N VAL A 218 -11.27 6.26 4.74
CA VAL A 218 -10.71 7.57 5.08
C VAL A 218 -11.37 8.14 6.33
N ALA A 219 -12.70 8.06 6.46
CA ALA A 219 -13.38 8.54 7.66
C ALA A 219 -12.95 7.75 8.91
N GLY A 220 -12.84 6.42 8.80
CA GLY A 220 -12.32 5.55 9.87
C GLY A 220 -10.89 5.91 10.28
N TYR A 221 -10.03 6.19 9.30
CA TYR A 221 -8.67 6.68 9.55
C TYR A 221 -8.68 8.02 10.30
N MET A 222 -9.43 9.02 9.81
CA MET A 222 -9.47 10.35 10.43
C MET A 222 -9.99 10.28 11.88
N LEU A 223 -11.01 9.46 12.14
CA LEU A 223 -11.56 9.26 13.48
C LEU A 223 -10.57 8.55 14.41
N SER A 224 -9.94 7.47 13.93
CA SER A 224 -8.96 6.72 14.72
C SER A 224 -7.69 7.52 15.01
N ALA A 225 -7.21 8.32 14.06
CA ALA A 225 -6.06 9.19 14.25
C ALA A 225 -6.34 10.30 15.28
N LYS A 226 -7.50 10.96 15.20
CA LYS A 226 -7.92 11.95 16.21
C LYS A 226 -8.05 11.34 17.60
N LEU A 227 -8.60 10.12 17.67
CA LEU A 227 -8.70 9.38 18.93
C LEU A 227 -7.31 9.05 19.50
N ALA A 228 -6.37 8.60 18.67
CA ALA A 228 -5.00 8.29 19.08
C ALA A 228 -4.28 9.52 19.65
N LEU A 229 -4.39 10.68 18.99
CA LEU A 229 -3.87 11.96 19.50
C LEU A 229 -4.46 12.30 20.88
N ALA A 230 -5.79 12.21 21.01
CA ALA A 230 -6.49 12.51 22.25
C ALA A 230 -6.11 11.57 23.40
N LEU A 231 -5.94 10.28 23.12
CA LEU A 231 -5.53 9.27 24.11
C LEU A 231 -4.08 9.47 24.58
N GLN A 232 -3.20 9.97 23.70
CA GLN A 232 -1.81 10.27 24.03
C GLN A 232 -1.61 11.68 24.62
N GLY A 233 -2.62 12.55 24.53
CA GLY A 233 -2.52 13.94 25.00
C GLY A 233 -1.53 14.77 24.18
N ILE A 234 -1.35 14.45 22.89
CA ILE A 234 -0.44 15.16 21.99
C ILE A 234 -1.21 15.88 20.88
N GLU A 235 -0.61 16.94 20.33
CA GLU A 235 -1.17 17.69 19.20
C GLU A 235 -0.64 17.16 17.86
N ALA A 236 -1.45 17.35 16.81
CA ALA A 236 -1.03 17.05 15.45
C ALA A 236 0.06 18.03 15.02
N SER A 237 1.10 17.54 14.34
CA SER A 237 2.13 18.41 13.79
C SER A 237 1.67 19.06 12.49
N ASP A 238 2.07 20.32 12.31
CA ASP A 238 1.93 21.05 11.03
C ASP A 238 2.83 20.46 9.93
N TYR A 239 3.86 19.69 10.31
CA TYR A 239 4.75 19.02 9.38
C TYR A 239 4.03 17.92 8.58
N GLY A 240 4.18 17.95 7.25
CA GLY A 240 3.57 16.96 6.36
C GLY A 240 2.05 17.11 6.17
N GLY A 241 1.47 18.24 6.57
CA GLY A 241 0.08 18.60 6.25
C GLY A 241 -1.00 17.83 6.99
N PHE A 242 -0.63 17.02 8.00
CA PHE A 242 -1.58 16.22 8.77
C PHE A 242 -2.51 17.08 9.63
N ALA A 243 -2.02 18.14 10.29
CA ALA A 243 -2.86 19.06 11.06
C ALA A 243 -3.94 19.73 10.20
N SER A 244 -3.62 20.05 8.94
CA SER A 244 -4.54 20.63 7.96
C SER A 244 -5.35 19.58 7.16
N MET A 245 -5.16 18.29 7.42
CA MET A 245 -5.75 17.22 6.62
C MET A 245 -7.28 17.23 6.75
N GLY A 246 -7.97 17.42 5.63
CA GLY A 246 -9.42 17.57 5.57
C GLY A 246 -9.92 19.02 5.53
N SER A 247 -9.03 20.01 5.61
CA SER A 247 -9.37 21.37 5.20
C SER A 247 -9.54 21.43 3.68
N LEU A 248 -10.61 22.08 3.21
CA LEU A 248 -10.84 22.30 1.78
C LEU A 248 -10.44 23.73 1.45
N ASP A 249 -9.42 23.89 0.60
CA ASP A 249 -9.11 25.15 -0.07
C ASP A 249 -9.31 24.97 -1.59
N PRO A 250 -10.53 25.21 -2.11
CA PRO A 250 -10.83 25.07 -3.53
C PRO A 250 -10.01 26.02 -4.42
N VAL A 251 -9.69 27.22 -3.92
CA VAL A 251 -8.95 28.24 -4.68
C VAL A 251 -7.49 27.83 -4.77
N GLY A 252 -6.87 27.46 -3.66
CA GLY A 252 -5.51 26.93 -3.63
C GLY A 252 -5.38 25.64 -4.45
N SER A 253 -6.37 24.75 -4.39
CA SER A 253 -6.39 23.52 -5.20
C SER A 253 -6.41 23.84 -6.71
N LEU A 254 -7.26 24.77 -7.15
CA LEU A 254 -7.31 25.21 -8.56
C LEU A 254 -6.00 25.88 -8.99
N GLN A 255 -5.38 26.64 -8.08
CA GLN A 255 -4.10 27.30 -8.34
C GLN A 255 -2.98 26.27 -8.51
N VAL A 256 -2.89 25.26 -7.64
CA VAL A 256 -1.93 24.15 -7.77
C VAL A 256 -2.11 23.41 -9.09
N VAL A 257 -3.35 23.11 -9.49
CA VAL A 257 -3.63 22.48 -10.80
C VAL A 257 -3.10 23.35 -11.93
N LYS A 258 -3.39 24.66 -11.92
CA LYS A 258 -2.88 25.61 -12.92
C LYS A 258 -1.35 25.64 -12.94
N GLU A 259 -0.71 25.68 -11.78
CA GLU A 259 0.76 25.69 -11.64
C GLU A 259 1.40 24.39 -12.15
N ILE A 260 0.77 23.23 -11.93
CA ILE A 260 1.24 21.95 -12.49
C ILE A 260 1.28 22.01 -14.03
N TYR A 261 0.20 22.47 -14.67
CA TYR A 261 0.14 22.54 -16.13
C TYR A 261 1.09 23.60 -16.72
N LEU A 262 1.19 24.77 -16.08
CA LEU A 262 2.10 25.83 -16.53
C LEU A 262 3.57 25.49 -16.29
N GLY A 263 3.88 24.89 -15.13
CA GLY A 263 5.23 24.43 -14.79
C GLY A 263 5.70 23.29 -15.71
N PHE A 264 4.80 22.36 -16.04
CA PHE A 264 5.06 21.34 -17.05
C PHE A 264 5.35 21.97 -18.41
N ALA A 265 4.48 22.87 -18.90
CA ALA A 265 4.70 23.55 -20.17
C ALA A 265 6.05 24.30 -20.20
N ALA A 266 6.38 25.03 -19.12
CA ALA A 266 7.63 25.77 -18.98
C ALA A 266 8.86 24.86 -19.01
N HIS A 267 8.81 23.70 -18.33
CA HIS A 267 9.92 22.73 -18.28
C HIS A 267 10.23 22.08 -19.63
N PHE A 268 9.24 21.95 -20.52
CA PHE A 268 9.41 21.37 -21.86
C PHE A 268 9.52 22.41 -22.99
N SER A 269 9.39 23.70 -22.68
CA SER A 269 9.52 24.81 -23.64
C SER A 269 10.87 25.54 -23.58
N GLY A 270 11.79 25.10 -22.71
CA GLY A 270 13.19 25.57 -22.63
C GLY A 270 14.15 24.45 -22.96
#